data_AF-A0A1J7GTT5-F1
#
_entry.id   AF-A0A1J7GTT5-F1
#
_cell.length_a   1.000
_cell.length_b   1.000
_cell.length_c   1.000
_cell.angle_alpha   90.00
_cell.angle_beta   90.00
_cell.angle_gamma   90.00
#
_symmetry.space_group_name_H-M   'P 1'
#
loop_
_entity.id
_entity.type
_entity.pdbx_description
1 polymer ?
#
loop_
_entity_poly.entity_id
_entity_poly.type
_entity_poly.pdbx_seq_one_letter_code
_entity_poly.pdbx_strand_id
1 'polypeptide(L)' 'MRNIPVTYAGGVTVMVDLERIKTAGMECVDVTVRSALDIFGGNLAYKEVVAWRAQQKASMV' A
#
# COMPACT_ATOMS: atom_id res chain seq x y z
N MET A 1 -9.18 15.63 -18.04
CA MET A 1 -8.26 14.47 -18.01
C MET A 1 -8.98 13.34 -17.30
N ARG A 2 -8.97 12.11 -17.84
CA ARG A 2 -9.54 10.93 -17.16
C ARG A 2 -8.49 10.35 -16.22
N ASN A 3 -8.84 10.12 -14.97
CA ASN A 3 -8.01 9.35 -14.05
C ASN A 3 -7.94 7.91 -14.56
N ILE A 4 -6.75 7.40 -14.86
CA ILE A 4 -6.55 6.01 -15.26
C ILE A 4 -6.15 5.26 -13.99
N PRO A 5 -6.89 4.23 -13.57
CA PRO A 5 -6.51 3.45 -12.39
C PRO A 5 -5.17 2.75 -12.65
N VAL A 6 -4.22 2.95 -11.74
CA VAL A 6 -2.88 2.35 -11.80
C VAL A 6 -2.63 1.55 -10.53
N THR A 7 -2.10 0.34 -10.69
CA THR A 7 -1.71 -0.52 -9.58
C THR A 7 -0.24 -0.90 -9.72
N TYR A 8 0.55 -0.60 -8.70
CA TYR A 8 1.93 -1.01 -8.57
C TYR A 8 2.05 -2.38 -7.90
N ALA A 9 2.71 -3.32 -8.58
CA ALA A 9 2.96 -4.67 -8.08
C ALA A 9 4.46 -5.00 -8.19
N GLY A 10 5.23 -4.62 -7.17
CA GLY A 10 6.66 -4.90 -7.15
C GLY A 10 7.27 -4.74 -5.77
N GLY A 11 7.87 -5.81 -5.23
CA GLY A 11 8.91 -5.73 -4.19
C GLY A 11 8.59 -4.99 -2.89
N VAL A 12 7.32 -4.79 -2.51
CA VAL A 12 6.98 -4.16 -1.22
C VAL A 12 7.35 -5.12 -0.09
N THR A 13 8.22 -4.68 0.81
CA THR A 13 8.72 -5.51 1.93
C THR A 13 8.44 -4.92 3.30
N VAL A 14 8.30 -3.60 3.39
CA VAL A 14 8.16 -2.85 4.65
C VAL A 14 7.15 -1.71 4.54
N MET A 15 6.62 -1.22 5.67
CA MET A 15 5.65 -0.13 5.70
C MET A 15 6.15 1.16 5.02
N VAL A 16 7.45 1.45 5.08
CA VAL A 16 8.04 2.63 4.42
C VAL A 16 7.92 2.58 2.89
N ASP A 17 7.88 1.39 2.29
CA ASP A 17 7.68 1.25 0.84
C ASP A 17 6.26 1.70 0.46
N LEU A 18 5.26 1.39 1.30
CA LEU A 18 3.88 1.81 1.09
C LEU A 18 3.74 3.34 1.10
N GLU A 19 4.40 4.02 2.04
CA GLU A 19 4.43 5.48 2.10
C GLU A 19 5.13 6.09 0.88
N ARG A 20 6.29 5.53 0.49
CA ARG A 20 7.02 5.99 -0.70
C ARG A 20 6.18 5.90 -1.97
N ILE A 21 5.50 4.78 -2.18
CA ILE A 21 4.65 4.59 -3.36
C ILE A 21 3.46 5.53 -3.32
N LYS A 22 2.86 5.76 -2.14
CA LYS A 22 1.78 6.71 -1.96
C LYS A 22 2.20 8.13 -2.36
N THR A 23 3.34 8.60 -1.85
CA THR A 23 3.87 9.93 -2.16
C THR A 23 4.26 10.06 -3.63
N ALA A 24 4.99 9.07 -4.18
CA ALA A 24 5.42 9.08 -5.58
C ALA A 24 4.24 8.98 -6.56
N GLY A 25 3.20 8.24 -6.18
CA GLY A 25 1.96 8.08 -6.93
C GLY A 25 0.94 9.21 -6.75
N MET A 26 1.27 10.24 -5.97
CA MET A 26 0.35 11.35 -5.64
C MET A 26 -1.02 10.86 -5.16
N GLU A 27 -1.03 9.83 -4.31
CA GLU A 27 -2.26 9.17 -3.80
C GLU A 27 -3.15 8.50 -4.87
N CYS A 28 -2.73 8.49 -6.14
CA CYS A 28 -3.48 7.93 -7.28
C CYS A 28 -3.04 6.51 -7.68
N VAL A 29 -2.12 5.89 -6.92
CA VAL A 29 -1.55 4.57 -7.23
C VAL A 29 -1.88 3.56 -6.14
N ASP A 30 -2.56 2.49 -6.55
CA ASP A 30 -2.79 1.33 -5.71
C ASP A 30 -1.54 0.44 -5.61
N VAL A 31 -1.44 -0.35 -4.54
CA VAL A 31 -0.26 -1.17 -4.27
C VAL A 31 -0.67 -2.58 -3.88
N THR A 32 0.01 -3.57 -4.45
CA THR A 32 -0.15 -4.99 -4.10
C THR A 32 0.97 -5.46 -3.18
N VAL A 33 0.60 -6.09 -2.06
CA VAL A 33 1.55 -6.72 -1.13
C VAL A 33 1.13 -8.18 -0.94
N ARG A 34 2.08 -9.11 -1.17
CA ARG A 34 1.81 -10.55 -1.02
C ARG A 34 2.89 -11.23 -0.20
N SER A 35 4.06 -11.49 -0.80
CA SER A 35 5.13 -12.29 -0.17
C SER A 35 5.68 -11.69 1.12
N ALA A 36 5.56 -10.37 1.31
CA ALA A 36 6.01 -9.72 2.54
C ALA A 36 5.05 -9.92 3.71
N LEU A 37 3.78 -10.26 3.48
CA LEU A 37 2.80 -10.38 4.56
C LEU A 37 3.08 -11.62 5.42
N ASP A 38 2.90 -11.48 6.72
CA ASP A 38 2.99 -12.54 7.73
C ASP A 38 2.12 -13.76 7.40
N ILE A 39 0.89 -13.53 6.92
CA ILE A 39 -0.03 -14.59 6.47
C ILE A 39 0.47 -15.39 5.26
N PHE A 40 1.52 -14.93 4.57
CA PHE A 40 2.18 -15.60 3.45
C PHE A 40 3.65 -15.98 3.77
N GLY A 41 4.06 -15.93 5.05
CA GLY A 41 5.41 -16.31 5.50
C GLY A 41 6.43 -15.18 5.49
N GLY A 42 6.01 -13.93 5.29
CA GLY A 42 6.86 -12.74 5.44
C GLY A 42 6.86 -12.16 6.85
N ASN A 43 7.44 -10.96 7.00
CA ASN A 43 7.59 -10.29 8.30
C ASN A 43 6.68 -9.06 8.49
N LEU A 44 5.93 -8.67 7.45
CA LEU A 44 5.05 -7.51 7.49
C LEU A 44 3.68 -7.93 8.03
N ALA A 45 3.26 -7.35 9.15
CA ALA A 45 2.00 -7.73 9.77
C ALA A 45 0.81 -7.31 8.89
N TYR A 46 -0.04 -8.26 8.47
CA TYR A 46 -1.24 -7.96 7.67
C TYR A 46 -2.14 -6.93 8.36
N LYS A 47 -2.27 -7.01 9.69
CA LYS A 47 -3.07 -6.08 10.49
C LYS A 47 -2.56 -4.64 10.40
N GLU A 48 -1.25 -4.43 10.38
CA GLU A 48 -0.66 -3.10 10.25
C GLU A 48 -0.95 -2.49 8.88
N VAL A 49 -0.86 -3.29 7.81
CA VAL A 49 -1.19 -2.86 6.45
C VAL A 49 -2.67 -2.48 6.33
N VAL A 50 -3.57 -3.25 6.95
CA VAL A 50 -5.01 -2.95 6.98
C VAL A 50 -5.29 -1.67 7.79
N ALA A 51 -4.70 -1.53 8.97
CA ALA A 51 -4.85 -0.33 9.80
C ALA A 51 -4.36 0.93 9.08
N TRP A 52 -3.21 0.83 8.41
CA TRP A 52 -2.66 1.88 7.56
C TRP A 52 -3.60 2.25 6.41
N ARG A 53 -4.17 1.27 5.70
CA ARG A 53 -5.18 1.53 4.65
C ARG A 53 -6.42 2.23 5.21
N ALA A 54 -6.89 1.84 6.39
CA ALA A 54 -8.05 2.45 7.02
C ALA A 54 -7.79 3.92 7.38
N GLN A 55 -6.60 4.25 7.89
CA GLN A 55 -6.20 5.64 8.19
C GLN A 55 -6.21 6.51 6.92
N GLN A 56 -5.75 6.00 5.79
CA GLN A 56 -5.79 6.76 4.53
C GLN A 56 -7.20 7.07 4.06
N LYS A 57 -8.13 6.11 4.22
CA LYS A 57 -9.52 6.32 3.85
C LYS A 57 -10.19 7.40 4.70
N ALA A 58 -9.77 7.55 5.96
CA ALA A 58 -10.27 8.57 6.87
C ALA A 58 -9.71 9.98 6.58
N SER A 59 -8.50 10.10 6.03
CA SER A 59 -7.91 11.39 5.64
C SER A 59 -8.42 11.96 4.31
N MET A 60 -9.27 11.21 3.60
CA MET A 60 -9.93 11.62 2.35
C MET A 60 -11.31 12.25 2.57
N VAL A 61 -11.64 12.62 3.82
CA VAL A 61 -12.90 13.26 4.25
C VAL A 61 -12.68 14.72 4.59
#